data_AF-A0A8D0L536-F1
#
_entry.id   AF-A0A8D0L536-F1
#
_cell.length_a   1.000
_cell.length_b   1.000
_cell.length_c   1.000
_cell.angle_alpha   90.00
_cell.angle_beta   90.00
_cell.angle_gamma   90.00
#
_symmetry.space_group_name_H-M   'P 1'
#
loop_
_entity.id
_entity.type
_entity.pdbx_description
1 polymer ?
#
loop_
_entity_poly.entity_id
_entity_poly.type
_entity_poly.pdbx_seq_one_letter_code
_entity_poly.pdbx_strand_id
1 'polypeptide(L)'
;ESQLGDVGVVAGGGMSAAKLLTESGLSVVVLEARNRVGGRTFTVRNKQTNYVDVGGAYIGPTQNRILRLAKELGIETYKVNVTERVIHHTKVRI
;
A
#
# COMPACT_ATOMS: atom_id res chain seq x y z
N GLU A 1 -12.31 -12.58 33.73
CA GLU A 1 -12.07 -13.61 32.69
C GLU A 1 -11.91 -12.93 31.35
N SER A 2 -10.73 -12.99 30.73
CA SER A 2 -10.55 -12.56 29.35
C SER A 2 -10.87 -13.74 28.45
N GLN A 3 -11.95 -13.67 27.68
CA GLN A 3 -12.13 -14.57 26.53
C GLN A 3 -10.95 -14.32 25.58
N LEU A 4 -10.00 -15.26 25.57
CA LEU A 4 -8.99 -15.36 24.53
C LEU A 4 -9.71 -15.86 23.27
N GLY A 5 -10.39 -14.96 22.56
CA GLY A 5 -10.75 -15.22 21.17
C GLY A 5 -9.48 -15.41 20.35
N ASP A 6 -9.56 -16.13 19.24
CA ASP A 6 -8.43 -16.30 18.33
C ASP A 6 -7.95 -14.93 17.82
N VAL A 7 -6.81 -14.44 18.32
CA VAL A 7 -6.20 -13.18 17.89
C VAL A 7 -5.03 -13.48 16.95
N GLY A 8 -5.22 -13.23 15.65
CA GLY A 8 -4.13 -13.24 14.68
C GLY A 8 -3.32 -11.95 14.75
N VAL A 9 -1.98 -12.06 14.88
CA VAL A 9 -1.06 -10.90 14.84
C VAL A 9 -0.41 -10.78 13.47
N VAL A 10 -0.52 -9.62 12.84
CA VAL A 10 0.05 -9.36 11.51
C VAL A 10 0.90 -8.08 11.54
N ALA A 11 2.05 -8.08 10.85
CA ALA A 11 2.87 -6.88 10.69
C ALA A 11 2.19 -5.86 9.74
N GLY A 12 2.44 -4.55 9.87
CA GLY A 12 1.76 -3.51 9.06
C GLY A 12 2.08 -3.50 7.55
N GLY A 13 2.98 -4.36 7.08
CA GLY A 13 3.13 -4.72 5.65
C GLY A 13 2.24 -5.89 5.18
N GLY A 14 1.61 -6.60 6.11
CA GLY A 14 0.77 -7.78 5.90
C GLY A 14 -0.74 -7.50 5.86
N MET A 15 -1.15 -6.26 5.57
CA MET A 15 -2.56 -5.83 5.59
C MET A 15 -3.50 -6.74 4.80
N SER A 16 -3.05 -7.35 3.70
CA SER A 16 -3.86 -8.30 2.93
C SER A 16 -4.22 -9.57 3.72
N ALA A 17 -3.33 -10.05 4.59
CA ALA A 17 -3.61 -11.19 5.47
C ALA A 17 -4.58 -10.79 6.59
N ALA A 18 -4.37 -9.62 7.21
CA ALA A 18 -5.27 -9.10 8.23
C ALA A 18 -6.69 -8.92 7.70
N LYS A 19 -6.84 -8.38 6.48
CA LYS A 19 -8.13 -8.27 5.77
C LYS A 19 -8.79 -9.64 5.62
N LEU A 20 -8.07 -10.63 5.06
CA LEU A 20 -8.62 -11.97 4.80
C LEU A 20 -9.06 -12.67 6.10
N LEU A 21 -8.26 -12.58 7.17
CA LEU A 21 -8.60 -13.16 8.47
C LEU A 21 -9.82 -12.48 9.09
N THR A 22 -9.91 -11.15 9.01
CA THR A 22 -11.05 -10.37 9.49
C THR A 22 -12.33 -10.73 8.73
N GLU A 23 -12.25 -10.85 7.40
CA GLU A 23 -13.37 -11.28 6.54
C GLU A 23 -13.81 -12.72 6.80
N SER A 24 -12.92 -13.54 7.37
CA SER A 24 -13.22 -14.90 7.81
C SER A 24 -13.85 -14.97 9.21
N GLY A 25 -14.13 -13.82 9.83
CA GLY A 25 -14.77 -13.72 11.15
C GLY A 25 -13.82 -13.81 12.35
N LEU A 26 -12.50 -13.77 12.12
CA LEU A 26 -11.51 -13.85 13.20
C LEU A 26 -11.21 -12.48 13.80
N SER A 27 -10.83 -12.47 15.07
CA SER A 27 -10.29 -11.27 15.71
C SER A 27 -8.83 -11.07 15.30
N VAL A 28 -8.47 -9.87 14.85
CA VAL A 28 -7.13 -9.60 14.32
C VAL A 28 -6.58 -8.32 14.93
N VAL A 29 -5.32 -8.37 15.36
CA VAL A 29 -4.56 -7.20 15.78
C VAL A 29 -3.38 -7.02 14.84
N VAL A 30 -3.22 -5.81 14.31
CA VAL A 30 -2.06 -5.45 13.47
C VAL A 30 -1.06 -4.67 14.32
N LEU A 31 0.16 -5.18 14.43
CA LEU A 31 1.27 -4.52 15.12
C LEU A 31 2.27 -4.01 14.08
N GLU A 32 2.50 -2.70 14.06
CA GLU A 32 3.45 -2.05 13.14
C GLU A 32 4.53 -1.33 13.95
N ALA A 33 5.79 -1.57 13.59
CA ALA A 33 6.93 -0.98 14.28
C ALA A 33 7.09 0.52 13.96
N ARG A 34 6.64 0.94 12.78
CA ARG A 34 6.66 2.34 12.35
C ARG A 34 5.39 3.07 12.79
N ASN A 35 5.43 4.39 12.70
CA ASN A 35 4.25 5.25 12.83
C ASN A 35 3.33 5.25 11.60
N ARG A 36 3.51 4.31 10.66
CA ARG A 36 2.72 4.19 9.43
C ARG A 36 2.71 2.75 8.94
N VAL A 37 1.61 2.36 8.31
CA VAL A 37 1.49 1.10 7.57
C VAL A 37 2.18 1.18 6.19
N GLY A 38 2.13 0.07 5.44
CA GLY A 38 2.58 -0.01 4.04
C GLY A 38 3.98 -0.61 3.86
N GLY A 39 4.81 -0.63 4.90
CA GLY A 39 6.15 -1.21 4.82
C GLY A 39 7.00 -0.59 3.70
N ARG A 40 7.21 -1.34 2.61
CA ARG A 40 7.98 -0.94 1.43
C ARG A 40 7.20 -0.07 0.43
N THR A 41 5.89 0.11 0.61
CA THR A 41 5.12 1.12 -0.10
C THR A 41 4.99 2.36 0.80
N PHE A 42 5.15 3.54 0.19
CA PHE A 42 4.99 4.81 0.90
C PHE A 42 4.68 5.94 -0.09
N THR A 43 3.50 6.52 0.04
CA THR A 43 3.06 7.68 -0.74
C THR A 43 3.20 8.94 0.10
N VAL A 44 4.06 9.87 -0.32
CA VAL A 44 4.21 11.19 0.28
C VAL A 44 3.22 12.14 -0.36
N ARG A 45 2.53 12.96 0.43
CA ARG A 45 1.62 14.00 -0.07
C ARG A 45 2.11 15.37 0.38
N ASN A 46 2.23 16.30 -0.56
CA ASN A 46 2.64 17.68 -0.28
C ASN A 46 2.17 18.64 -1.40
N LYS A 47 2.35 19.94 -1.20
CA LYS A 47 1.91 20.97 -2.18
C LYS A 47 2.71 20.97 -3.49
N GLN A 48 3.92 20.42 -3.50
CA GLN A 48 4.83 20.46 -4.66
C GLN A 48 4.54 19.35 -5.66
N THR A 49 4.27 18.13 -5.16
CA THR A 49 4.06 16.93 -5.99
C THR A 49 2.61 16.45 -5.98
N ASN A 50 1.73 17.04 -5.16
CA ASN A 50 0.41 16.53 -4.79
C ASN A 50 0.53 15.17 -4.06
N TYR A 51 0.95 14.12 -4.76
CA TYR A 51 1.37 12.85 -4.20
C TYR A 51 2.54 12.25 -4.99
N VAL A 52 3.43 11.51 -4.32
CA VAL A 52 4.52 10.78 -4.97
C VAL A 52 4.83 9.51 -4.18
N ASP A 53 4.93 8.38 -4.88
CA ASP A 53 5.40 7.14 -4.29
C ASP A 53 6.92 7.15 -4.18
N VAL A 54 7.42 6.99 -2.95
CA VAL A 54 8.86 6.87 -2.64
C VAL A 54 9.24 5.43 -2.28
N GLY A 55 8.36 4.48 -2.62
CA GLY A 55 8.53 3.04 -2.44
C GLY A 55 8.05 2.27 -3.68
N GLY A 56 7.51 1.07 -3.50
CA GLY A 56 6.91 0.31 -4.60
C GLY A 56 5.66 1.00 -5.17
N ALA A 57 5.61 1.20 -6.49
CA ALA A 57 4.56 1.98 -7.17
C ALA A 57 3.95 1.29 -8.40
N TYR A 58 4.72 0.47 -9.13
CA TYR A 58 4.29 -0.08 -10.41
C TYR A 58 3.58 -1.42 -10.28
N ILE A 59 2.44 -1.53 -10.95
CA ILE A 59 1.72 -2.78 -11.16
C ILE A 59 1.38 -2.95 -12.65
N GLY A 60 1.17 -4.19 -13.10
CA GLY A 60 0.98 -4.47 -14.53
C GLY A 60 0.29 -5.80 -14.83
N PRO A 61 0.20 -6.18 -16.11
CA PRO A 61 -0.39 -7.45 -16.53
C PRO A 61 0.20 -8.63 -15.75
N THR A 62 -0.61 -9.66 -15.53
CA THR A 62 -0.31 -10.87 -14.72
C THR A 62 -0.30 -10.66 -13.19
N GLN A 63 -0.23 -9.42 -12.69
CA GLN A 63 -0.27 -9.12 -11.25
C GLN A 63 -1.72 -9.07 -10.70
N ASN A 64 -2.49 -10.14 -10.95
CA ASN A 64 -3.94 -10.15 -10.77
C ASN A 64 -4.39 -9.97 -9.30
N ARG A 65 -3.59 -10.41 -8.33
CA ARG A 65 -3.95 -10.31 -6.90
C ARG A 65 -4.02 -8.86 -6.42
N ILE A 66 -3.02 -8.04 -6.76
CA ILE A 66 -2.99 -6.63 -6.38
C ILE A 66 -4.00 -5.81 -7.20
N LEU A 67 -4.18 -6.14 -8.48
CA LEU A 67 -5.20 -5.51 -9.33
C LEU A 67 -6.63 -5.76 -8.82
N ARG A 68 -6.93 -6.99 -8.38
CA ARG A 68 -8.22 -7.32 -7.77
C ARG A 68 -8.44 -6.55 -6.47
N LEU A 69 -7.44 -6.51 -5.59
CA LEU A 69 -7.52 -5.79 -4.32
C LEU A 69 -7.69 -4.28 -4.53
N ALA A 70 -6.97 -3.70 -5.51
CA ALA A 70 -7.12 -2.29 -5.87
C ALA A 70 -8.55 -1.99 -6.33
N LYS A 71 -9.12 -2.84 -7.21
CA LYS A 71 -10.50 -2.69 -7.67
C LYS A 71 -11.51 -2.78 -6.53
N GLU A 72 -11.33 -3.73 -5.62
CA GLU A 72 -12.19 -3.89 -4.44
C GLU A 72 -12.17 -2.67 -3.53
N LEU A 73 -11.00 -2.02 -3.39
CA LEU A 73 -10.82 -0.80 -2.61
C LEU A 73 -11.18 0.49 -3.38
N GLY A 74 -11.68 0.38 -4.63
CA GLY A 74 -12.02 1.54 -5.46
C GLY A 74 -10.82 2.35 -5.94
N ILE A 75 -9.62 1.75 -6.01
CA ILE A 75 -8.39 2.39 -6.45
C ILE A 75 -8.21 2.20 -7.96
N GLU A 76 -8.09 3.31 -8.68
CA GLU A 76 -7.86 3.32 -10.13
C GLU A 76 -6.36 3.20 -10.48
N THR A 77 -6.09 2.71 -11.69
CA THR A 77 -4.74 2.63 -12.25
C THR A 77 -4.61 3.52 -13.49
N TYR A 78 -3.38 3.91 -13.82
CA TYR A 78 -3.09 4.63 -15.05
C TYR A 78 -1.87 4.01 -15.75
N LYS A 79 -1.75 4.24 -17.06
CA LYS A 79 -0.60 3.80 -17.83
C LYS A 79 0.54 4.81 -17.65
N VAL A 80 1.71 4.31 -17.26
CA VAL A 80 2.93 5.10 -17.23
C VAL A 80 3.29 5.53 -18.66
N ASN A 81 3.75 6.77 -18.82
CA ASN A 81 4.26 7.24 -20.11
C ASN A 81 5.52 6.45 -20.48
N VAL A 82 5.48 5.77 -21.63
CA VAL A 82 6.59 4.97 -22.19
C VAL A 82 7.01 5.44 -23.59
N THR A 83 6.33 6.45 -24.13
CA THR A 83 6.58 6.96 -25.49
C THR A 83 7.69 7.99 -25.48
N GLU A 84 7.68 8.88 -24.48
CA GLU A 84 8.62 9.99 -24.40
C GLU A 84 9.85 9.62 -23.56
N ARG A 85 11.01 10.18 -23.90
CA ARG A 85 12.21 10.12 -23.07
C ARG A 85 12.32 11.40 -22.25
N VAL A 86 11.60 11.45 -21.14
CA VAL A 86 11.55 12.64 -20.27
C VAL A 86 12.37 12.40 -19.02
N ILE A 87 13.22 13.38 -18.66
CA ILE A 87 13.85 13.48 -17.35
C ILE A 87 13.23 14.67 -16.64
N HIS A 88 12.47 14.42 -15.58
CA HIS A 88 11.99 15.50 -14.73
C HIS A 88 13.10 15.85 -13.72
N HIS A 89 13.76 16.99 -13.93
CA HIS A 89 14.79 17.48 -13.03
C HIS A 89 14.30 18.74 -12.32
N THR A 90 14.44 18.78 -10.99
CA THR A 90 14.26 20.01 -10.21
C THR A 90 15.57 20.34 -9.52
N LYS A 91 16.11 21.54 -9.76
CA LYS A 91 17.27 22.04 -9.00
C LYS A 91 16.80 22.40 -7.59
N VAL A 92 17.20 21.61 -6.60
CA VAL A 92 17.07 22.00 -5.21
C VAL A 92 18.18 23.01 -4.92
N ARG A 93 17.83 24.26 -4.61
CA ARG A 93 18.76 25.19 -3.95
C ARG A 93 18.78 24.82 -2.48
N ILE A 94 19.95 24.40 -2.00
CA ILE A 94 20.26 24.27 -0.57
C ILE A 94 20.60 25.66 -0.05
#